data_AF-A0A1Q8BCA9-F1
#
_entry.id   AF-A0A1Q8BCA9-F1
#
_cell.length_a   1.000
_cell.length_b   1.000
_cell.length_c   1.000
_cell.angle_alpha   90.00
_cell.angle_beta   90.00
_cell.angle_gamma   90.00
#
_symmetry.space_group_name_H-M   'P 1'
#
loop_
_entity.id
_entity.type
_entity.pdbx_description
1 polymer ?
#
loop_
_entity_poly.entity_id
_entity_poly.type
_entity_poly.pdbx_seq_one_letter_code
_entity_poly.pdbx_strand_id
1 'polypeptide(L)'
;MGYDYARKLGRLSALTEAQIESLQLHRRVLRGEISSKEAANLRTPDPVKIGTYHRVLDQALRNLQSAIWTVIVGLDLGFVRAEELKRLIEVLPSNFEPDEAHQEELLDVIRAIVRRVVIE
;
A
#
# COMPACT_ATOMS: atom_id res chain seq x y z
N MET A 1 9.51 3.27 14.64
CA MET A 1 9.77 2.48 13.42
C MET A 1 8.60 2.47 12.43
N GLY A 2 7.33 2.26 12.86
CA GLY A 2 6.20 2.19 11.91
C GLY A 2 5.88 3.47 11.12
N TYR A 3 6.15 4.66 11.68
CA TYR A 3 5.86 5.95 11.04
C TYR A 3 6.77 6.25 9.85
N ASP A 4 8.08 5.96 9.95
CA ASP A 4 9.02 6.18 8.84
C ASP A 4 8.76 5.26 7.65
N TYR A 5 8.32 4.03 7.92
CA TYR A 5 7.91 3.08 6.89
C TYR A 5 6.64 3.54 6.16
N ALA A 6 5.62 4.01 6.90
CA ALA A 6 4.40 4.55 6.31
C ALA A 6 4.68 5.79 5.44
N ARG A 7 5.62 6.65 5.87
CA ARG A 7 6.12 7.79 5.08
C ARG A 7 6.83 7.37 3.80
N LYS A 8 7.71 6.36 3.86
CA LYS A 8 8.38 5.81 2.66
C LYS A 8 7.36 5.27 1.66
N LEU A 9 6.39 4.47 2.12
CA LEU A 9 5.33 3.94 1.27
C LEU A 9 4.39 5.02 0.73
N GLY A 10 4.09 6.06 1.52
CA GLY A 10 3.24 7.17 1.08
C GLY A 10 3.83 7.96 -0.07
N ARG A 11 5.16 8.02 -0.19
CA ARG A 11 5.86 8.66 -1.32
C ARG A 11 5.82 7.83 -2.61
N LEU A 12 5.63 6.52 -2.49
CA LEU A 12 5.75 5.56 -3.60
C LEU A 12 4.40 4.96 -4.01
N SER A 13 3.32 5.29 -3.31
CA SER A 13 1.98 4.75 -3.56
C SER A 13 0.96 5.86 -3.75
N ALA A 14 -0.21 5.51 -4.26
CA ALA A 14 -1.37 6.41 -4.35
C ALA A 14 -2.04 6.67 -2.98
N LEU A 15 -1.44 6.21 -1.87
CA LEU A 15 -1.95 6.37 -0.52
C LEU A 15 -1.15 7.42 0.23
N THR A 16 -1.83 8.28 0.99
CA THR A 16 -1.18 9.22 1.89
C THR A 16 -0.67 8.51 3.15
N GLU A 17 0.27 9.12 3.87
CA GLU A 17 0.75 8.60 5.16
C GLU A 17 -0.41 8.31 6.13
N ALA A 18 -1.38 9.21 6.20
CA ALA A 18 -2.57 9.08 7.03
C ALA A 18 -3.44 7.87 6.64
N GLN A 19 -3.55 7.58 5.34
CA GLN A 19 -4.28 6.42 4.85
C GLN A 19 -3.56 5.11 5.19
N ILE A 20 -2.24 5.07 4.99
CA ILE A 20 -1.41 3.89 5.31
C ILE A 20 -1.48 3.59 6.81
N GLU A 21 -1.31 4.61 7.66
CA GLU A 21 -1.40 4.44 9.10
C GLU A 21 -2.81 4.02 9.54
N SER A 22 -3.86 4.59 8.92
CA SER A 22 -5.24 4.18 9.20
C SER A 22 -5.50 2.72 8.83
N LEU A 23 -4.94 2.22 7.72
CA LEU A 23 -5.00 0.81 7.32
C LEU A 23 -4.24 -0.08 8.31
N GLN A 24 -3.05 0.32 8.76
CA GLN A 24 -2.28 -0.42 9.76
C GLN A 24 -3.03 -0.54 11.09
N LEU A 25 -3.62 0.56 11.57
CA LEU A 25 -4.46 0.56 12.77
C LEU A 25 -5.73 -0.27 12.56
N HIS A 26 -6.33 -0.21 11.36
CA HIS A 26 -7.50 -1.02 11.04
C HIS A 26 -7.22 -2.52 11.04
N ARG A 27 -6.01 -2.96 10.63
CA ARG A 27 -5.61 -4.37 10.75
C ARG A 27 -5.64 -4.85 12.20
N ARG A 28 -5.23 -4.00 13.15
CA ARG A 28 -5.30 -4.31 14.60
C ARG A 28 -6.75 -4.40 15.08
N VAL A 29 -7.63 -3.54 14.55
CA VAL A 29 -9.09 -3.62 14.79
C VAL A 29 -9.66 -4.94 14.29
N LEU A 30 -9.34 -5.36 13.06
CA LEU A 30 -9.82 -6.63 12.49
C LEU A 30 -9.34 -7.87 13.26
N ARG A 31 -8.19 -7.76 13.94
CA ARG A 31 -7.65 -8.81 14.81
C ARG A 31 -8.24 -8.79 16.23
N GLY A 32 -9.10 -7.82 16.53
CA GLY A 32 -9.67 -7.63 17.88
C GLY A 32 -8.66 -7.09 18.91
N GLU A 33 -7.51 -6.58 18.47
CA GLU A 33 -6.46 -6.06 19.37
C GLU A 33 -6.85 -4.70 19.97
N ILE A 34 -7.58 -3.88 19.20
CA ILE A 34 -8.08 -2.55 19.59
C ILE A 34 -9.45 -2.29 18.97
N SER A 35 -10.23 -1.38 19.53
CA SER A 35 -11.47 -0.88 18.94
C SER A 35 -11.21 0.20 17.88
N SER A 36 -12.19 0.48 17.02
CA SER A 36 -12.10 1.59 16.05
C SER A 36 -11.95 2.96 16.72
N LYS A 37 -12.50 3.12 17.93
CA LYS A 37 -12.34 4.36 18.72
C LYS A 37 -10.88 4.51 19.20
N GLU A 38 -10.28 3.44 19.69
CA GLU A 38 -8.86 3.44 20.08
C GLU A 38 -7.95 3.64 18.86
N ALA A 39 -8.27 3.02 17.72
CA ALA A 39 -7.55 3.27 16.47
C ALA A 39 -7.57 4.75 16.07
N ALA A 40 -8.73 5.42 16.15
CA ALA A 40 -8.83 6.86 15.86
C ALA A 40 -8.00 7.71 16.84
N ASN A 41 -7.90 7.29 18.11
CA ASN A 41 -7.10 7.97 19.13
C ASN A 41 -5.59 7.72 19.00
N LEU A 42 -5.18 6.59 18.41
CA LEU A 42 -3.78 6.23 18.19
C LEU A 42 -3.20 6.83 16.90
N ARG A 43 -3.99 7.59 16.14
CA ARG A 43 -3.53 8.29 14.94
C ARG A 43 -2.46 9.33 15.27
N THR A 44 -1.46 9.40 14.41
CA THR A 44 -0.32 10.33 14.45
C THR A 44 -0.46 11.39 13.35
N PRO A 45 -0.04 12.65 13.54
CA PRO A 45 0.55 13.24 14.76
C PRO A 45 -0.45 13.47 15.89
N ASP A 46 -1.73 13.65 15.54
CA ASP A 46 -2.79 13.95 16.50
C ASP A 46 -3.93 12.93 16.40
N PRO A 47 -4.58 12.60 17.54
CA PRO A 47 -5.84 11.87 17.58
C PRO A 47 -6.89 12.48 16.67
N VAL A 48 -7.69 11.65 16.01
CA VAL A 48 -8.79 12.10 15.15
C VAL A 48 -10.14 11.64 15.67
N LYS A 49 -11.20 12.34 15.28
CA LYS A 49 -12.58 11.87 15.51
C LYS A 49 -12.81 10.55 14.78
N ILE A 50 -13.60 9.66 15.39
CA ILE A 50 -13.95 8.34 14.80
C ILE A 50 -14.53 8.44 13.38
N GLY A 51 -15.39 9.44 13.13
CA GLY A 51 -15.94 9.67 11.78
C GLY A 51 -14.88 10.10 10.76
N THR A 52 -13.86 10.85 11.19
CA THR A 52 -12.72 11.19 10.32
C THR A 52 -11.86 9.96 10.04
N TYR A 53 -11.61 9.12 11.04
CA TYR A 53 -10.90 7.86 10.87
C TYR A 53 -11.57 6.96 9.83
N HIS A 54 -12.89 6.73 9.93
CA HIS A 54 -13.63 5.94 8.94
C HIS A 54 -13.59 6.56 7.55
N ARG A 55 -13.73 7.89 7.42
CA ARG A 55 -13.65 8.54 6.11
C ARG A 55 -12.28 8.35 5.44
N VAL A 56 -11.20 8.47 6.21
CA VAL A 56 -9.84 8.25 5.71
C VAL A 56 -9.65 6.79 5.30
N LEU A 57 -10.14 5.85 6.10
CA LEU A 57 -10.10 4.42 5.81
C LEU A 57 -10.88 4.09 4.52
N ASP A 58 -12.10 4.59 4.37
CA ASP A 58 -12.92 4.38 3.18
C ASP A 58 -12.24 4.93 1.94
N GLN A 59 -11.60 6.10 2.03
CA GLN A 59 -10.84 6.65 0.92
C GLN A 59 -9.60 5.80 0.59
N ALA A 60 -8.91 5.27 1.61
CA ALA A 60 -7.79 4.37 1.41
C ALA A 60 -8.22 3.09 0.68
N LEU A 61 -9.34 2.49 1.09
CA LEU A 61 -9.89 1.28 0.47
C LEU A 61 -10.34 1.53 -0.98
N ARG A 62 -10.97 2.67 -1.27
CA ARG A 62 -11.28 3.06 -2.65
C ARG A 62 -10.03 3.24 -3.50
N ASN A 63 -8.99 3.87 -2.96
CA ASN A 63 -7.73 4.05 -3.67
C ASN A 63 -7.04 2.70 -3.96
N LEU A 64 -7.07 1.75 -3.02
CA LEU A 64 -6.57 0.39 -3.23
C LEU A 64 -7.36 -0.33 -4.34
N GLN A 65 -8.69 -0.24 -4.31
CA GLN A 65 -9.54 -0.83 -5.34
C GLN A 65 -9.22 -0.24 -6.72
N SER A 66 -9.09 1.09 -6.82
CA SER A 66 -8.70 1.75 -8.08
C SER A 66 -7.33 1.29 -8.57
N ALA A 67 -6.33 1.19 -7.69
CA ALA A 67 -4.99 0.73 -8.05
C ALA A 67 -4.99 -0.70 -8.62
N ILE A 68 -5.80 -1.60 -8.04
CA ILE A 68 -5.96 -2.96 -8.56
C ILE A 68 -6.56 -2.93 -9.97
N TRP A 69 -7.61 -2.14 -10.18
CA TRP A 69 -8.20 -1.98 -11.52
C TRP A 69 -7.23 -1.38 -12.52
N THR A 70 -6.39 -0.42 -12.11
CA THR A 70 -5.34 0.13 -12.97
C THR A 70 -4.34 -0.94 -13.42
N VAL A 71 -3.93 -1.84 -12.52
CA VAL A 71 -3.05 -2.97 -12.87
C VAL A 71 -3.76 -3.91 -13.85
N ILE A 72 -5.04 -4.20 -13.65
CA ILE A 72 -5.84 -5.05 -14.56
C ILE A 72 -5.94 -4.42 -15.95
N VAL A 73 -6.22 -3.12 -16.05
CA VAL A 73 -6.22 -2.40 -17.33
C VAL A 73 -4.84 -2.43 -17.98
N GLY A 74 -3.77 -2.27 -17.20
CA GLY A 74 -2.40 -2.39 -17.70
C GLY A 74 -2.09 -3.78 -18.27
N LEU A 75 -2.60 -4.85 -17.66
CA LEU A 75 -2.49 -6.22 -18.17
C LEU A 75 -3.27 -6.40 -19.47
N ASP A 76 -4.53 -5.96 -19.49
CA ASP A 76 -5.43 -6.10 -20.64
C ASP A 76 -4.89 -5.37 -21.89
N LEU A 77 -4.32 -4.18 -21.69
CA LEU A 77 -3.72 -3.38 -22.75
C LEU A 77 -2.27 -3.78 -23.11
N GLY A 78 -1.67 -4.75 -22.40
CA GLY A 78 -0.31 -5.23 -22.66
C GLY A 78 0.82 -4.35 -22.13
N PHE A 79 0.51 -3.28 -21.39
CA PHE A 79 1.50 -2.43 -20.70
C PHE A 79 2.17 -3.11 -19.50
N VAL A 80 1.48 -4.09 -18.90
CA VAL A 80 2.00 -4.96 -17.85
C VAL A 80 1.92 -6.40 -18.35
N ARG A 81 3.01 -7.18 -18.28
CA ARG A 81 2.94 -8.60 -18.63
C ARG A 81 2.56 -9.44 -17.42
N ALA A 82 1.81 -10.52 -17.64
CA ALA A 82 1.39 -11.43 -16.59
C ALA A 82 2.60 -12.06 -15.84
N GLU A 83 3.67 -12.37 -16.56
CA GLU A 83 4.90 -12.94 -15.98
C GLU A 83 5.61 -11.96 -15.05
N GLU A 84 5.55 -10.67 -15.35
CA GLU A 84 6.16 -9.63 -14.51
C GLU A 84 5.37 -9.39 -13.25
N LEU A 85 4.03 -9.36 -13.36
CA LEU A 85 3.17 -9.28 -12.20
C LEU A 85 3.33 -10.52 -11.30
N LYS A 86 3.46 -11.71 -11.90
CA LYS A 86 3.72 -12.94 -11.16
C LYS A 86 5.04 -12.86 -10.39
N ARG A 87 6.13 -12.45 -11.05
CA ARG A 87 7.43 -12.23 -10.39
C ARG A 87 7.34 -11.19 -9.27
N LEU A 88 6.63 -10.08 -9.50
CA LEU A 88 6.42 -9.05 -8.48
C LEU A 88 5.77 -9.63 -7.23
N ILE A 89 4.77 -10.51 -7.38
CA ILE A 89 4.10 -11.17 -6.25
C ILE A 89 5.03 -12.18 -5.57
N GLU A 90 5.84 -12.92 -6.32
CA GLU A 90 6.78 -13.92 -5.77
C GLU A 90 7.91 -13.29 -4.94
N VAL A 91 8.34 -12.09 -5.30
CA VAL A 91 9.40 -11.35 -4.58
C VAL A 91 8.87 -10.65 -3.32
N LEU A 92 7.54 -10.49 -3.18
CA LEU A 92 6.97 -9.92 -1.96
C LEU A 92 7.16 -10.89 -0.79
N PRO A 93 7.88 -10.51 0.27
CA PRO A 93 8.03 -11.37 1.42
C PRO A 93 6.68 -11.56 2.11
N SER A 94 6.46 -12.76 2.64
CA SER A 94 5.28 -13.08 3.47
C SER A 94 5.20 -12.22 4.75
N ASN A 95 6.33 -11.64 5.18
CA ASN A 95 6.44 -10.60 6.20
C ASN A 95 6.50 -9.20 5.54
N PHE A 96 5.68 -8.27 6.02
CA PHE A 96 5.50 -6.93 5.44
C PHE A 96 6.76 -6.02 5.44
N GLU A 97 7.87 -6.47 6.03
CA GLU A 97 9.17 -5.80 5.94
C GLU A 97 10.11 -6.66 5.09
N PRO A 98 10.24 -6.38 3.78
CA PRO A 98 11.29 -6.97 2.98
C PRO A 98 12.65 -6.60 3.54
N ASP A 99 13.54 -7.58 3.67
CA ASP A 99 14.96 -7.30 3.88
C ASP A 99 15.55 -6.56 2.67
N GLU A 100 16.78 -6.06 2.81
CA GLU A 100 17.40 -5.22 1.78
C GLU A 100 17.50 -5.92 0.41
N ALA A 101 17.75 -7.24 0.38
CA ALA A 101 17.87 -7.99 -0.86
C ALA A 101 16.52 -8.09 -1.60
N HIS A 102 15.44 -8.40 -0.89
CA HIS A 102 14.10 -8.41 -1.49
C HIS A 102 13.64 -7.01 -1.91
N GLN A 103 14.08 -5.95 -1.23
CA GLN A 103 13.76 -4.57 -1.64
C GLN A 103 14.40 -4.19 -2.97
N GLU A 104 15.68 -4.54 -3.19
CA GLU A 104 16.36 -4.27 -4.47
C GLU A 104 15.72 -5.04 -5.61
N GLU A 105 15.45 -6.33 -5.43
CA GLU A 105 14.80 -7.16 -6.45
C GLU A 105 13.38 -6.64 -6.79
N LEU A 106 12.61 -6.25 -5.77
CA LEU A 106 11.29 -5.64 -5.98
C LEU A 106 11.37 -4.35 -6.79
N LEU A 107 12.34 -3.48 -6.48
CA LEU A 107 12.54 -2.22 -7.20
C LEU A 107 12.94 -2.46 -8.66
N ASP A 108 13.75 -3.47 -8.93
CA ASP A 108 14.18 -3.80 -10.29
C ASP A 108 13.03 -4.35 -11.14
N VAL A 109 12.16 -5.20 -10.56
CA VAL A 109 10.94 -5.66 -11.23
C VAL A 109 10.00 -4.48 -11.52
N ILE A 110 9.79 -3.58 -10.56
CA ILE A 110 8.97 -2.37 -10.77
C ILE A 110 9.55 -1.50 -11.89
N ARG A 111 10.86 -1.26 -11.90
CA ARG A 111 11.53 -0.46 -12.93
C ARG A 111 11.41 -1.09 -14.32
N ALA A 112 11.49 -2.42 -14.42
CA ALA A 112 11.33 -3.13 -15.67
C ALA A 112 9.93 -2.92 -16.27
N ILE A 113 8.89 -2.99 -15.43
CA ILE A 113 7.51 -2.70 -15.82
C ILE A 113 7.38 -1.22 -16.25
N VAL A 114 7.81 -0.28 -15.42
CA VAL A 114 7.68 1.16 -15.70
C VAL A 114 8.42 1.57 -16.98
N ARG A 115 9.62 1.04 -17.24
CA ARG A 115 10.37 1.36 -18.47
C ARG A 115 9.62 0.99 -19.75
N ARG A 116 8.80 -0.07 -19.71
CA ARG A 116 7.98 -0.46 -20.87
C ARG A 116 6.78 0.45 -21.08
N VAL A 117 6.24 1.02 -20.00
CA VAL A 117 5.15 1.99 -20.08
C VAL A 117 5.64 3.36 -20.58
N VAL A 118 6.89 3.74 -20.26
CA VAL A 118 7.44 5.07 -20.56
C VAL A 118 8.23 5.12 -21.88
N ILE A 119 8.63 3.98 -22.44
CA ILE A 119 9.34 3.90 -23.73
C ILE A 119 8.45 3.19 -24.75
N GLU A 120 7.48 3.93 -25.28
CA GLU A 120 6.94 3.83 -26.64
C GLU A 120 6.78 5.25 -27.22
#